data_AF-A0A7Y3VVD3-F1
#
_entry.id   AF-A0A7Y3VVD3-F1
#
_cell.length_a   1.000
_cell.length_b   1.000
_cell.length_c   1.000
_cell.angle_alpha   90.00
_cell.angle_beta   90.00
_cell.angle_gamma   90.00
#
_symmetry.space_group_name_H-M   'P 1'
#
loop_
_entity.id
_entity.type
_entity.pdbx_description
1 polymer ?
#
loop_
_entity_poly.entity_id
_entity_poly.type
_entity_poly.pdbx_seq_one_letter_code
_entity_poly.pdbx_strand_id
1 'polypeptide(L)'
;MNKVGFLALLAVAVTAGCSSNTQQDNFREASFELCNTEVNIYSVSDDGRVRIVCADGSKFALQSEKTLNTMRDINIDYCDGEGLGKFSESSKYYLFQCKSGTLLSISK
;
A
#
# COMPACT_ATOMS: atom_id res chain seq x y z
N MET A 1 -2.20 62.55 23.87
CA MET A 1 -1.04 61.64 23.95
C MET A 1 -1.51 60.44 24.75
N ASN A 2 -1.62 59.17 24.34
CA ASN A 2 -1.41 58.37 23.12
C ASN A 2 -2.56 57.33 23.13
N LYS A 3 -3.41 57.19 22.11
CA LYS A 3 -3.22 56.43 20.87
C LYS A 3 -2.76 54.96 21.06
N VAL A 4 -3.75 54.07 20.88
CA VAL A 4 -3.64 52.73 20.28
C VAL A 4 -2.99 51.67 21.15
N GLY A 5 -3.77 51.16 22.12
CA GLY A 5 -3.54 49.87 22.74
C GLY A 5 -3.93 48.75 21.78
N PHE A 6 -2.98 48.38 20.94
CA PHE A 6 -2.75 47.04 20.40
C PHE A 6 -4.00 46.15 20.16
N LEU A 7 -4.51 46.24 18.92
CA LEU A 7 -5.11 45.09 18.23
C LEU A 7 -4.09 43.94 18.21
N ALA A 8 -4.11 43.10 19.24
CA ALA A 8 -3.39 41.83 19.24
C ALA A 8 -4.20 40.83 18.39
N LEU A 9 -3.95 40.92 17.07
CA LEU A 9 -3.81 39.81 16.14
C LEU A 9 -4.71 38.59 16.41
N LEU A 10 -5.92 38.68 15.87
CA LEU A 10 -6.72 37.58 15.32
C LEU A 10 -5.93 36.78 14.27
N ALA A 11 -4.92 36.03 14.71
CA ALA A 11 -4.13 35.13 13.86
C ALA A 11 -3.96 33.77 14.53
N VAL A 12 -5.06 33.19 15.03
CA VAL A 12 -5.16 31.72 15.10
C VAL A 12 -5.53 31.27 13.69
N ALA A 13 -4.57 31.42 12.78
CA ALA A 13 -4.63 30.79 11.48
C ALA A 13 -4.67 29.29 11.74
N VAL A 14 -5.85 28.74 11.49
CA VAL A 14 -6.19 27.34 11.35
C VAL A 14 -4.94 26.53 10.98
N THR A 15 -4.32 25.89 11.97
CA THR A 15 -3.43 24.76 11.73
C THR A 15 -4.34 23.58 11.36
N ALA A 16 -5.05 23.70 10.24
CA ALA A 16 -5.53 22.54 9.51
C ALA A 16 -4.26 21.87 8.99
N GLY A 17 -3.66 21.03 9.84
CA GLY A 17 -2.68 20.08 9.39
C GLY A 17 -3.37 19.27 8.30
N CYS A 18 -3.02 19.56 7.04
CA CYS A 18 -3.29 18.69 5.92
C CYS A 18 -2.47 17.41 6.14
N SER A 19 -2.88 16.59 7.11
CA SER A 19 -2.54 15.17 7.12
C SER A 19 -3.33 14.54 5.98
N SER A 20 -2.96 14.85 4.75
CA SER A 20 -3.32 14.03 3.62
C SER A 20 -2.54 12.73 3.84
N ASN A 21 -3.16 11.77 4.53
CA ASN A 21 -2.72 10.38 4.46
C ASN A 21 -2.84 10.04 2.98
N THR A 22 -1.71 10.13 2.27
CA THR A 22 -1.69 9.92 0.84
C THR A 22 -2.06 8.45 0.62
N GLN A 23 -2.86 8.14 -0.40
CA GLN A 23 -3.24 6.75 -0.70
C GLN A 23 -2.01 5.82 -0.76
N GLN A 24 -0.87 6.36 -1.20
CA GLN A 24 0.43 5.71 -1.18
C GLN A 24 0.86 5.17 0.20
N ASP A 25 0.61 5.88 1.29
CA ASP A 25 0.96 5.40 2.64
C ASP A 25 0.10 4.21 3.05
N ASN A 26 -1.20 4.24 2.72
CA ASN A 26 -2.10 3.11 2.95
C ASN A 26 -1.64 1.88 2.16
N PHE A 27 -1.19 2.08 0.92
CA PHE A 27 -0.68 0.99 0.10
C PHE A 27 0.69 0.47 0.54
N ARG A 28 1.52 1.32 1.17
CA ARG A 28 2.77 0.87 1.78
C ARG A 28 2.51 -0.08 2.95
N GLU A 29 1.56 0.27 3.82
CA GLU A 29 1.15 -0.58 4.95
C GLU A 29 0.54 -1.91 4.47
N ALA A 30 -0.40 -1.82 3.52
CA ALA A 30 -0.96 -2.96 2.81
C ALA A 30 0.11 -3.88 2.19
N SER A 31 1.19 -3.30 1.65
CA SER A 31 2.29 -4.07 1.05
C SER A 31 3.14 -4.79 2.11
N PHE A 32 3.26 -4.22 3.30
CA PHE A 32 3.95 -4.85 4.43
C PHE A 32 3.24 -6.13 4.86
N GLU A 33 1.90 -6.12 4.91
CA GLU A 33 1.08 -7.32 5.18
C GLU A 33 1.31 -8.44 4.16
N LEU A 34 1.60 -8.11 2.90
CA LEU A 34 1.88 -9.11 1.85
C LEU A 34 3.27 -9.72 1.99
N CYS A 35 4.26 -8.90 2.33
CA CYS A 35 5.66 -9.33 2.48
C CYS A 35 5.87 -10.12 3.78
N ASN A 36 5.03 -9.91 4.81
CA ASN A 36 5.25 -10.41 6.17
C ASN A 36 6.64 -10.03 6.72
N THR A 37 7.22 -8.96 6.16
CA THR A 37 8.54 -8.40 6.45
C THR A 37 8.59 -6.99 5.86
N GLU A 38 9.69 -6.28 6.09
CA GLU A 38 9.89 -4.91 5.61
C GLU A 38 9.82 -4.81 4.09
N VAL A 39 9.25 -3.70 3.61
CA VAL A 39 9.19 -3.36 2.18
C VAL A 39 10.34 -2.42 1.87
N ASN A 40 11.26 -2.84 1.01
CA ASN A 40 12.37 -2.01 0.57
C ASN A 40 11.94 -0.96 -0.47
N ILE A 41 11.05 -1.36 -1.39
CA ILE A 41 10.60 -0.49 -2.49
C ILE A 41 9.10 -0.67 -2.66
N TYR A 42 8.37 0.45 -2.64
CA TYR A 42 7.01 0.55 -3.12
C TYR A 42 6.98 1.67 -4.17
N SER A 43 6.55 1.36 -5.39
CA SER A 43 6.45 2.36 -6.45
C SER A 43 5.18 2.16 -7.27
N VAL A 44 4.58 3.28 -7.66
CA VAL A 44 3.40 3.35 -8.52
C VAL A 44 3.82 4.14 -9.74
N SER A 45 3.65 3.54 -10.92
CA SER A 45 3.91 4.19 -12.20
C SER A 45 2.74 5.11 -12.56
N ASP A 46 2.96 6.07 -13.46
CA ASP A 46 1.91 6.99 -13.92
C ASP A 46 0.73 6.26 -14.61
N ASP A 47 0.96 5.04 -15.11
CA ASP A 47 -0.07 4.17 -15.68
C ASP A 47 -0.72 3.23 -14.65
N GLY A 48 -0.51 3.48 -13.36
CA GLY A 48 -1.13 2.76 -12.25
C GLY A 48 -0.48 1.42 -11.90
N ARG A 49 0.55 0.99 -12.63
CA ARG A 49 1.26 -0.26 -12.30
C ARG A 49 2.05 -0.11 -11.00
N VAL A 50 1.95 -1.13 -10.15
CA VAL A 50 2.64 -1.17 -8.85
C VAL A 50 3.83 -2.12 -8.92
N ARG A 51 4.93 -1.75 -8.29
CA ARG A 51 6.09 -2.62 -8.07
C ARG A 51 6.47 -2.60 -6.59
N ILE A 52 6.60 -3.79 -6.02
CA ILE A 52 6.94 -4.01 -4.62
C ILE A 52 8.18 -4.89 -4.54
N VAL A 53 9.14 -4.51 -3.72
CA VAL A 53 10.31 -5.31 -3.38
C VAL A 53 10.37 -5.45 -1.87
N CYS A 54 10.26 -6.68 -1.38
CA CYS A 54 10.38 -6.99 0.04
C CYS A 54 11.86 -7.11 0.46
N ALA A 55 12.12 -7.01 1.76
CA ALA A 55 13.44 -7.19 2.35
C ALA A 55 14.02 -8.59 2.15
N ASP A 56 13.16 -9.61 2.05
CA ASP A 56 13.55 -10.99 1.76
C ASP A 56 13.91 -11.24 0.27
N GLY A 57 13.82 -10.21 -0.57
CA GLY A 57 14.12 -10.28 -2.00
C GLY A 57 12.94 -10.66 -2.89
N SER A 58 11.77 -10.95 -2.30
CA SER A 58 10.53 -11.20 -3.05
C SER A 58 10.11 -9.94 -3.83
N LYS A 59 9.57 -10.14 -5.03
CA LYS A 59 9.20 -9.05 -5.95
C LYS A 59 7.81 -9.27 -6.50
N PHE A 60 6.99 -8.23 -6.44
CA PHE A 60 5.63 -8.24 -6.96
C PHE A 60 5.45 -7.13 -8.00
N ALA A 61 4.81 -7.48 -9.11
CA ALA A 61 4.53 -6.59 -10.21
C ALA A 61 3.03 -6.64 -10.53
N LEU A 62 2.32 -5.57 -10.21
CA LEU A 62 0.86 -5.50 -10.31
C LEU A 62 0.45 -4.59 -11.46
N GLN A 63 -0.69 -4.88 -12.08
CA GLN A 63 -1.26 -4.01 -13.11
C GLN A 63 -1.91 -2.76 -12.52
N SER A 64 -2.37 -2.81 -11.27
CA SER A 64 -3.05 -1.70 -10.61
C SER A 64 -2.90 -1.76 -9.10
N GLU A 65 -3.10 -0.63 -8.42
CA GLU A 65 -3.24 -0.59 -6.95
C GLU A 65 -4.43 -1.42 -6.47
N LYS A 66 -5.51 -1.53 -7.26
CA LYS A 66 -6.67 -2.35 -6.91
C LYS A 66 -6.30 -3.82 -6.75
N THR A 67 -5.37 -4.32 -7.57
CA THR A 67 -4.84 -5.69 -7.46
C THR A 67 -4.23 -5.93 -6.08
N LEU A 68 -3.62 -4.92 -5.44
CA LEU A 68 -3.03 -5.04 -4.12
C LEU A 68 -4.05 -5.48 -3.06
N ASN A 69 -5.25 -4.92 -3.10
CA ASN A 69 -6.32 -5.30 -2.17
C ASN A 69 -6.70 -6.77 -2.36
N THR A 70 -6.85 -7.22 -3.61
CA THR A 70 -7.11 -8.63 -3.90
C THR A 70 -5.99 -9.54 -3.39
N MET A 71 -4.72 -9.12 -3.48
CA MET A 71 -3.62 -9.89 -2.92
C MET A 71 -3.72 -10.02 -1.39
N ARG A 72 -4.16 -8.96 -0.69
CA ARG A 72 -4.31 -8.98 0.77
C ARG A 72 -5.41 -9.91 1.21
N ASP A 73 -6.57 -9.78 0.58
CA ASP A 73 -7.72 -10.66 0.84
C ASP A 73 -7.29 -12.12 0.65
N ILE A 74 -6.54 -12.42 -0.41
CA ILE A 74 -6.05 -13.77 -0.66
C ILE A 74 -5.02 -14.24 0.37
N ASN A 75 -4.12 -13.36 0.83
CA ASN A 75 -3.15 -13.71 1.85
C ASN A 75 -3.85 -14.07 3.18
N ILE A 76 -4.90 -13.33 3.54
CA ILE A 76 -5.71 -13.56 4.75
C ILE A 76 -6.52 -14.86 4.59
N ASP A 77 -7.21 -15.01 3.46
CA ASP A 77 -8.19 -16.08 3.27
C ASP A 77 -7.56 -17.45 2.96
N TYR A 78 -6.38 -17.47 2.33
CA TYR A 78 -5.80 -18.71 1.78
C TYR A 78 -4.37 -18.99 2.19
N CYS A 79 -3.63 -17.99 2.68
CA CYS A 79 -2.24 -18.16 3.11
C CYS A 79 -2.06 -18.00 4.62
N ASP A 80 -3.16 -17.97 5.39
CA ASP A 80 -3.16 -17.82 6.85
C ASP A 80 -2.31 -16.62 7.36
N GLY A 81 -2.15 -15.59 6.53
CA GLY A 81 -1.32 -14.42 6.84
C GLY A 81 0.20 -14.67 6.80
N GLU A 82 0.68 -15.84 6.36
CA GLU A 82 2.12 -16.14 6.27
C GLU A 82 2.85 -15.27 5.25
N GLY A 83 2.12 -14.71 4.27
CA GLY A 83 2.65 -13.91 3.19
C GLY A 83 2.60 -14.63 1.84
N LEU A 84 2.66 -13.85 0.78
CA LEU A 84 2.73 -14.35 -0.59
C LEU A 84 4.19 -14.54 -0.99
N GLY A 85 4.48 -15.63 -1.69
CA GLY A 85 5.81 -15.93 -2.25
C GLY A 85 5.95 -15.55 -3.71
N LYS A 86 4.93 -15.85 -4.54
CA LYS A 86 4.90 -15.47 -5.96
C LYS A 86 3.52 -15.02 -6.38
N PHE A 87 3.49 -14.08 -7.32
CA PHE A 87 2.28 -13.58 -7.93
C PHE A 87 2.48 -13.47 -9.44
N SER A 88 1.45 -13.86 -10.19
CA SER A 88 1.35 -13.58 -11.61
C SER A 88 -0.09 -13.24 -11.96
N GLU A 89 -0.25 -12.23 -12.80
CA GLU A 89 -1.55 -11.74 -13.24
C GLU A 89 -1.72 -11.97 -14.74
N SER A 90 -2.81 -12.64 -15.11
CA SER A 90 -3.26 -12.75 -16.51
C SER A 90 -4.54 -11.97 -16.72
N SER A 91 -5.10 -11.96 -17.93
CA SER A 91 -6.39 -11.29 -18.18
C SER A 91 -7.58 -11.96 -17.49
N LYS A 92 -7.49 -13.25 -17.14
CA LYS A 92 -8.61 -14.05 -16.59
C LYS A 92 -8.38 -14.56 -15.18
N TYR A 93 -7.13 -14.69 -14.75
CA TYR A 93 -6.76 -15.32 -13.50
C TYR A 93 -5.64 -14.56 -12.79
N TYR A 94 -5.69 -14.62 -11.47
CA TYR A 94 -4.57 -14.37 -10.59
C TYR A 94 -3.98 -15.71 -10.13
N LEU A 95 -2.66 -15.85 -10.28
CA LEU A 95 -1.91 -17.01 -9.84
C LEU A 95 -1.05 -16.63 -8.66
N PHE A 96 -1.15 -17.38 -7.57
CA PHE A 96 -0.42 -17.14 -6.34
C PHE A 96 0.32 -18.36 -5.88
N GLN A 97 1.40 -18.11 -5.16
CA GLN A 97 2.06 -19.09 -4.31
C GLN A 97 2.17 -18.48 -2.91
N CYS A 98 1.59 -19.10 -1.88
CA CYS A 98 1.84 -18.75 -0.49
C CYS A 98 3.29 -19.09 -0.11
N LYS A 99 3.85 -18.48 0.94
CA LYS A 99 5.19 -18.84 1.43
C LYS A 99 5.32 -20.30 1.88
N SER A 100 4.24 -20.91 2.37
CA SER A 100 4.14 -22.35 2.62
C SER A 100 4.30 -23.24 1.38
N GLY A 101 4.18 -22.68 0.18
CA GLY A 101 4.29 -23.38 -1.09
C GLY A 101 2.94 -23.72 -1.74
N THR A 102 1.82 -23.50 -1.04
CA THR A 102 0.46 -23.68 -1.58
C THR A 102 0.26 -22.81 -2.83
N LEU A 103 -0.24 -23.41 -3.91
CA LEU A 103 -0.54 -22.73 -5.16
C LEU A 103 -2.04 -22.45 -5.27
N LEU A 104 -2.39 -21.22 -5.62
CA LEU A 104 -3.77 -20.78 -5.78
C LEU A 104 -3.98 -20.19 -7.16
N SER A 105 -5.15 -20.46 -7.74
CA SER A 105 -5.58 -19.90 -9.01
C SER A 105 -6.98 -19.32 -8.82
N ILE A 106 -7.07 -18.00 -8.77
CA ILE A 106 -8.31 -17.26 -8.54
C ILE A 106 -8.75 -16.60 -9.85
N SER A 107 -9.99 -16.82 -10.27
CA SER A 107 -10.59 -16.13 -11.42
C SER A 107 -10.85 -14.66 -11.13
N LYS A 108 -10.61 -13.81 -12.12
CA LYS A 108 -10.84 -12.36 -12.07
C LYS A 108 -12.31 -11.97 -12.21
#